data_AF-A0A0K0Y6X3-F1
#
_entry.id   AF-A0A0K0Y6X3-F1
#
_cell.length_a   1.000
_cell.length_b   1.000
_cell.length_c   1.000
_cell.angle_alpha   90.00
_cell.angle_beta   90.00
_cell.angle_gamma   90.00
#
_symmetry.space_group_name_H-M   'P 1'
#
loop_
_entity.id
_entity.type
_entity.pdbx_description
1 polymer ?
#
loop_
_entity_poly.entity_id
_entity_poly.type
_entity_poly.pdbx_seq_one_letter_code
_entity_poly.pdbx_strand_id
1 'polypeptide(L)'
;MKRFVFASLLIATPAFAQDADEASVAAMKAAILDAGCVVTAENGDAVLEASGLTEEETMSVIATMYAAGSVALEADGSMKLIDEACE
;
A
#
# COMPACT_ATOMS: atom_id res chain seq x y z
N MET A 1 37.55 -29.12 26.73
CA MET A 1 37.09 -28.58 25.42
C MET A 1 36.00 -27.56 25.70
N LYS A 2 36.30 -26.28 25.45
CA LYS A 2 35.50 -25.12 25.83
C LYS A 2 34.43 -24.91 24.75
N ARG A 3 33.17 -25.24 25.06
CA ARG A 3 32.04 -25.03 24.13
C ARG A 3 31.76 -23.53 24.08
N PHE A 4 32.17 -22.90 22.99
CA PHE A 4 31.80 -21.53 22.65
C PHE A 4 30.29 -21.48 22.42
N VAL A 5 29.56 -20.98 23.41
CA VAL A 5 28.17 -20.55 23.24
C VAL A 5 28.25 -19.23 22.48
N PHE A 6 27.95 -19.30 21.17
CA PHE A 6 27.75 -18.11 20.34
C PHE A 6 26.56 -17.34 20.93
N ALA A 7 26.86 -16.19 21.52
CA ALA A 7 25.85 -15.23 21.93
C ALA A 7 25.15 -14.71 20.67
N SER A 8 23.84 -14.94 20.62
CA SER A 8 22.94 -14.48 19.57
C SER A 8 23.08 -12.97 19.40
N LEU A 9 23.63 -12.56 18.25
CA LEU A 9 23.58 -11.18 17.79
C LEU A 9 22.10 -10.82 17.53
N LEU A 10 21.51 -9.99 18.38
CA LEU A 10 20.27 -9.28 18.08
C LEU A 10 20.60 -8.26 16.98
N ILE A 11 20.38 -8.64 15.73
CA ILE A 11 20.47 -7.72 14.59
C ILE A 11 19.22 -6.84 14.68
N ALA A 12 19.36 -5.65 15.25
CA ALA A 12 18.36 -4.60 15.11
C ALA A 12 18.28 -4.26 13.61
N THR A 13 17.30 -4.82 12.91
CA THR A 13 17.03 -4.44 11.53
C THR A 13 16.52 -3.00 11.53
N PRO A 14 17.06 -2.13 10.66
CA PRO A 14 16.57 -0.76 10.55
C PRO A 14 15.10 -0.80 10.11
N ALA A 15 14.23 -0.14 10.86
CA ALA A 15 12.81 0.05 10.53
C ALA A 15 12.62 1.12 9.44
N PHE A 16 13.40 1.06 8.36
CA PHE A 16 13.28 1.96 7.22
C PHE A 16 12.68 1.17 6.04
N ALA A 17 11.52 1.65 5.59
CA ALA A 17 10.75 1.11 4.45
C ALA A 17 10.22 -0.31 4.68
N GLN A 18 9.22 -0.47 5.54
CA GLN A 18 8.31 -1.59 5.38
C GLN A 18 7.36 -1.19 4.25
N ASP A 19 7.63 -1.67 3.04
CA ASP A 19 6.64 -1.64 1.95
C ASP A 19 5.32 -2.20 2.49
N ALA A 20 4.20 -1.65 2.03
CA ALA A 20 2.91 -2.18 2.40
C ALA A 20 2.83 -3.66 2.03
N ASP A 21 2.24 -4.48 2.91
CA ASP A 21 2.10 -5.90 2.63
C ASP A 21 1.15 -6.14 1.44
N GLU A 22 1.33 -7.27 0.77
CA GLU A 22 0.58 -7.61 -0.45
C GLU A 22 -0.94 -7.68 -0.23
N ALA A 23 -1.40 -8.06 0.98
CA ALA A 23 -2.83 -8.14 1.27
C ALA A 23 -3.45 -6.74 1.38
N SER A 24 -2.75 -5.80 2.01
CA SER A 24 -3.17 -4.39 2.08
C SER A 24 -3.21 -3.75 0.69
N VAL A 25 -2.23 -4.03 -0.17
CA VAL A 25 -2.24 -3.57 -1.58
C VAL A 25 -3.42 -4.18 -2.34
N ALA A 26 -3.70 -5.47 -2.16
CA ALA A 26 -4.84 -6.14 -2.80
C ALA A 26 -6.18 -5.57 -2.33
N ALA A 27 -6.32 -5.27 -1.04
CA ALA A 27 -7.54 -4.69 -0.46
C ALA A 27 -7.82 -3.29 -1.03
N MET A 28 -6.80 -2.42 -1.07
CA MET A 28 -6.92 -1.09 -1.68
C MET A 28 -7.24 -1.19 -3.16
N LYS A 29 -6.57 -2.08 -3.92
CA LYS A 29 -6.88 -2.29 -5.34
C LYS A 29 -8.33 -2.70 -5.56
N ALA A 30 -8.85 -3.63 -4.77
CA ALA A 30 -10.24 -4.07 -4.86
C ALA A 30 -11.22 -2.90 -4.58
N ALA A 31 -10.96 -2.09 -3.55
CA ALA A 31 -11.76 -0.92 -3.25
C ALA A 31 -11.77 0.11 -4.39
N ILE A 32 -10.62 0.35 -5.02
CA ILE A 32 -10.52 1.26 -6.17
C ILE A 32 -11.27 0.70 -7.39
N LEU A 33 -11.20 -0.61 -7.63
CA LEU A 33 -11.98 -1.26 -8.69
C LEU A 33 -13.49 -1.10 -8.46
N ASP A 34 -13.95 -1.33 -7.24
CA ASP A 34 -15.37 -1.18 -6.86
C ASP A 34 -15.85 0.28 -6.98
N ALA A 35 -14.95 1.25 -6.80
CA ALA A 35 -15.21 2.68 -6.97
C ALA A 35 -15.13 3.16 -8.44
N GLY A 36 -14.90 2.28 -9.40
CA GLY A 36 -14.83 2.64 -10.82
C GLY A 36 -13.46 3.14 -11.25
N CYS A 37 -12.39 2.60 -10.68
CA CYS A 37 -10.99 2.79 -11.07
C CYS A 37 -10.38 4.18 -10.81
N VAL A 38 -11.15 5.12 -10.27
CA VAL A 38 -10.69 6.48 -9.99
C VAL A 38 -11.05 6.87 -8.57
N VAL A 39 -10.04 7.30 -7.81
CA VAL A 39 -10.18 7.91 -6.50
C VAL A 39 -10.09 9.43 -6.67
N THR A 40 -11.04 10.13 -6.08
CA THR A 40 -11.25 11.59 -6.15
C THR A 40 -11.37 12.14 -4.73
N ALA A 41 -11.40 13.46 -4.59
CA ALA A 41 -11.66 14.08 -3.29
C ALA A 41 -13.05 13.74 -2.74
N GLU A 42 -14.01 13.43 -3.62
CA GLU A 42 -15.40 13.16 -3.26
C GLU A 42 -15.64 11.70 -2.81
N ASN A 43 -14.85 10.74 -3.29
CA ASN A 43 -15.01 9.31 -2.98
C ASN A 43 -13.85 8.69 -2.18
N GLY A 44 -12.79 9.45 -1.90
CA GLY A 44 -11.60 8.95 -1.20
C GLY A 44 -11.90 8.29 0.14
N ASP A 45 -12.73 8.92 0.98
CA ASP A 45 -13.12 8.37 2.29
C ASP A 45 -13.89 7.05 2.13
N ALA A 46 -14.76 6.95 1.13
CA ALA A 46 -15.52 5.73 0.86
C ALA A 46 -14.63 4.59 0.34
N VAL A 47 -13.62 4.91 -0.48
CA VAL A 47 -12.61 3.95 -0.96
C VAL A 47 -11.76 3.44 0.21
N LEU A 48 -11.32 4.34 1.10
CA LEU A 48 -10.58 3.99 2.31
C LEU A 48 -11.40 3.08 3.24
N GLU A 49 -12.67 3.41 3.47
CA GLU A 49 -13.57 2.57 4.28
C GLU A 49 -13.74 1.19 3.63
N ALA A 50 -13.94 1.14 2.31
CA ALA A 50 -14.11 -0.10 1.57
C ALA A 50 -12.85 -0.97 1.56
N SER A 51 -11.66 -0.39 1.59
CA SER A 51 -10.41 -1.15 1.69
C SER A 51 -10.22 -1.78 3.08
N GLY A 52 -10.94 -1.31 4.10
CA GLY A 52 -10.80 -1.78 5.48
C GLY A 52 -9.45 -1.44 6.10
N LEU A 53 -8.72 -0.49 5.51
CA LEU A 53 -7.40 -0.06 5.96
C LEU A 53 -7.54 1.16 6.87
N THR A 54 -6.56 1.32 7.75
CA THR A 54 -6.38 2.59 8.46
C THR A 54 -5.79 3.64 7.53
N GLU A 55 -5.86 4.91 7.94
CA GLU A 55 -5.23 6.02 7.20
C GLU A 55 -3.71 5.83 7.07
N GLU A 56 -3.04 5.37 8.13
CA GLU A 56 -1.59 5.13 8.14
C GLU A 56 -1.19 4.03 7.14
N GLU A 57 -1.91 2.90 7.15
CA GLU A 57 -1.71 1.81 6.18
C GLU A 57 -1.97 2.29 4.76
N THR A 58 -3.01 3.10 4.55
CA THR A 58 -3.38 3.62 3.24
C THR A 58 -2.31 4.51 2.64
N MET A 59 -1.69 5.39 3.44
CA MET A 59 -0.57 6.20 2.96
C MET A 59 0.60 5.32 2.50
N SER A 60 0.92 4.27 3.25
CA SER A 60 1.96 3.31 2.88
C SER A 60 1.60 2.55 1.59
N VAL A 61 0.36 2.05 1.50
CA VAL A 61 -0.14 1.30 0.34
C VAL A 61 -0.14 2.16 -0.92
N ILE A 62 -0.66 3.38 -0.86
CA ILE A 62 -0.67 4.29 -2.02
C ILE A 62 0.76 4.60 -2.48
N ALA A 63 1.69 4.82 -1.54
CA ALA A 63 3.09 5.03 -1.88
C ALA A 63 3.71 3.80 -2.57
N THR A 64 3.44 2.59 -2.07
CA THR A 64 3.88 1.33 -2.68
C THR A 64 3.27 1.13 -4.07
N MET A 65 1.96 1.37 -4.24
CA MET A 65 1.28 1.27 -5.53
C MET A 65 1.82 2.27 -6.55
N TYR A 66 2.06 3.51 -6.13
CA TYR A 66 2.63 4.54 -6.99
C TYR A 66 4.06 4.20 -7.42
N ALA A 67 4.89 3.72 -6.49
CA ALA A 67 6.25 3.26 -6.79
C ALA A 67 6.27 2.06 -7.76
N ALA A 68 5.27 1.18 -7.65
CA ALA A 68 5.08 0.04 -8.55
C ALA A 68 4.47 0.43 -9.91
N GLY A 69 3.99 1.66 -10.08
CA GLY A 69 3.28 2.11 -11.27
C GLY A 69 1.90 1.50 -11.43
N SER A 70 1.29 0.97 -10.36
CA SER A 70 -0.07 0.44 -10.39
C SER A 70 -1.14 1.51 -10.17
N VAL A 71 -0.76 2.72 -9.77
CA VAL A 71 -1.62 3.91 -9.75
C VAL A 71 -0.89 5.11 -10.34
N ALA A 72 -1.65 6.03 -10.94
CA ALA A 72 -1.17 7.32 -11.41
C ALA A 72 -1.92 8.46 -10.71
N LEU A 73 -1.20 9.51 -10.33
CA LEU A 73 -1.80 10.77 -9.87
C LEU A 73 -2.02 11.67 -11.08
N GLU A 74 -3.25 12.14 -11.22
CA GLU A 74 -3.67 13.03 -12.30
C GLU A 74 -3.50 14.50 -11.91
N ALA A 75 -3.54 15.39 -12.89
CA ALA A 75 -3.33 16.82 -12.68
C ALA A 75 -4.42 17.49 -11.83
N ASP A 76 -5.61 16.89 -11.76
CA ASP A 76 -6.73 17.35 -10.94
C ASP A 76 -6.68 16.84 -9.49
N GLY A 77 -5.66 16.06 -9.13
CA GLY A 77 -5.49 15.48 -7.81
C GLY A 77 -6.24 14.16 -7.62
N SER A 78 -6.90 13.62 -8.65
CA SER A 78 -7.42 12.25 -8.63
C SER A 78 -6.30 11.22 -8.79
N MET A 79 -6.58 9.99 -8.36
CA MET A 79 -5.70 8.84 -8.52
C MET A 79 -6.41 7.79 -9.36
N LYS A 80 -5.79 7.38 -10.48
CA LYS A 80 -6.30 6.34 -11.36
C LYS A 80 -5.56 5.02 -11.14
N LEU A 81 -6.30 3.91 -11.06
CA LEU A 81 -5.73 2.57 -11.06
C LEU A 81 -5.28 2.18 -12.48
N ILE A 82 -4.06 1.68 -12.60
CA ILE A 82 -3.52 1.10 -13.83
C ILE A 82 -3.72 -0.41 -13.75
N ASP A 83 -4.81 -0.88 -14.35
CA ASP A 83 -5.21 -2.28 -14.39
C ASP A 83 -5.98 -2.59 -15.69
N GLU A 84 -5.93 -3.84 -16.15
CA GLU A 84 -6.66 -4.28 -17.35
C GLU A 84 -8.19 -4.12 -17.19
N ALA A 85 -8.72 -4.20 -15.96
CA ALA A 85 -10.13 -3.95 -15.68
C ALA A 85 -10.53 -2.46 -15.75
N CYS A 86 -9.56 -1.55 -15.89
CA CYS A 86 -9.72 -0.10 -15.85
C CYS A 86 -9.39 0.61 -17.18
N GLU A 87 -9.32 -0.16 -18.28
CA GLU A 87 -9.10 0.33 -19.65
C GLU A 87 -10.26 1.15 -20.23
#